data_AF-A0A0Q6RI47-F1
#
_entry.id   AF-A0A0Q6RI47-F1
#
_cell.length_a   1.000
_cell.length_b   1.000
_cell.length_c   1.000
_cell.angle_alpha   90.00
_cell.angle_beta   90.00
_cell.angle_gamma   90.00
#
_symmetry.space_group_name_H-M   'P 1'
#
loop_
_entity.id
_entity.type
_entity.pdbx_description
1 polymer ?
#
loop_
_entity_poly.entity_id
_entity_poly.type
_entity_poly.pdbx_seq_one_letter_code
_entity_poly.pdbx_strand_id
1 'polypeptide(L)'
;MTTERAVLAGGCFWGMQDLIRRYDGVIDTRVGYTGGDVRNATYRNHGSHAEGIEITFDLARISYRDLLEFFFQIHDPSTENRQGNDRGTSYRSAIYYTSEEQKRVAAETIADVDASGLWPGKVVTEVEPVSDFWEAEPEHQDYLERIPNGYTCHFIRPGWKLPRRDKGSEVAA
;
A
#
# COMPACT_ATOMS: atom_id res chain seq x y z
N MET A 1 -21.81 -9.28 4.53
CA MET A 1 -20.54 -8.60 4.81
C MET A 1 -20.25 -7.70 3.63
N THR A 2 -19.95 -6.42 3.86
CA THR A 2 -19.63 -5.48 2.78
C THR A 2 -18.12 -5.39 2.67
N THR A 3 -17.57 -5.98 1.63
CA THR A 3 -16.13 -6.04 1.40
C THR A 3 -15.72 -5.01 0.37
N GLU A 4 -14.52 -4.45 0.51
CA GLU A 4 -13.93 -3.56 -0.49
C GLU A 4 -12.54 -4.06 -0.90
N ARG A 5 -12.15 -3.73 -2.15
CA ARG A 5 -10.86 -4.06 -2.75
C ARG A 5 -9.94 -2.83 -2.73
N ALA A 6 -8.69 -3.01 -2.29
CA ALA A 6 -7.63 -2.01 -2.39
C ALA A 6 -6.41 -2.61 -3.10
N VAL A 7 -5.69 -1.80 -3.88
CA VAL A 7 -4.44 -2.21 -4.55
C VAL A 7 -3.36 -1.16 -4.26
N LEU A 8 -2.25 -1.61 -3.67
CA LEU A 8 -1.17 -0.74 -3.16
C LEU A 8 0.19 -1.27 -3.61
N ALA A 9 1.18 -0.40 -3.73
CA ALA A 9 2.59 -0.75 -3.94
C ALA A 9 3.48 0.13 -3.06
N GLY A 10 4.50 -0.46 -2.44
CA GLY A 10 5.31 0.24 -1.43
C GLY A 10 6.69 -0.38 -1.20
N GLY A 11 7.28 -1.00 -2.22
CA GLY A 11 8.53 -1.77 -2.11
C GLY A 11 8.31 -3.26 -2.26
N CYS A 12 9.24 -4.06 -1.73
CA CYS A 12 9.14 -5.52 -1.77
C CYS A 12 7.77 -6.01 -1.24
N PHE A 13 7.02 -6.70 -2.10
CA PHE A 13 5.65 -7.11 -1.77
C PHE A 13 5.56 -8.16 -0.63
N TRP A 14 6.67 -8.81 -0.26
CA TRP A 14 6.71 -9.79 0.83
C TRP A 14 6.50 -9.11 2.18
N GLY A 15 7.24 -8.04 2.45
CA GLY A 15 7.09 -7.25 3.67
C GLY A 15 5.75 -6.51 3.73
N MET A 16 5.27 -6.04 2.58
CA MET A 16 3.92 -5.46 2.46
C MET A 16 2.83 -6.47 2.87
N GLN A 17 2.86 -7.69 2.30
CA GLN A 17 1.86 -8.72 2.60
C GLN A 17 1.93 -9.18 4.06
N ASP A 18 3.13 -9.40 4.60
CA ASP A 18 3.33 -9.87 5.98
C ASP A 18 2.73 -8.92 7.03
N LEU A 19 2.88 -7.61 6.82
CA LEU A 19 2.33 -6.62 7.75
C LEU A 19 0.84 -6.37 7.52
N ILE A 20 0.40 -6.19 6.27
CA ILE A 20 -0.99 -5.82 5.95
C ILE A 20 -1.97 -6.96 6.27
N ARG A 21 -1.60 -8.22 6.01
CA ARG A 21 -2.46 -9.38 6.30
C ARG A 21 -2.89 -9.48 7.77
N ARG A 22 -2.09 -8.92 8.69
CA ARG A 22 -2.30 -8.97 10.14
C ARG A 22 -3.18 -7.82 10.64
N TYR A 23 -3.54 -6.88 9.76
CA TYR A 23 -4.33 -5.72 10.16
C TYR A 23 -5.79 -6.13 10.35
N ASP A 24 -6.33 -5.84 11.54
CA ASP A 24 -7.63 -6.35 11.94
C ASP A 24 -8.74 -5.82 11.02
N GLY A 25 -9.41 -6.69 10.28
CA GLY A 25 -10.41 -6.30 9.27
C GLY A 25 -9.99 -6.60 7.83
N VAL A 26 -8.71 -6.89 7.58
CA VAL A 26 -8.27 -7.51 6.32
C VAL A 26 -8.78 -8.96 6.28
N ILE A 27 -9.35 -9.34 5.14
CA ILE A 27 -9.94 -10.66 4.89
C ILE A 27 -8.98 -11.53 4.08
N ASP A 28 -8.43 -10.97 3.00
CA ASP A 28 -7.56 -11.69 2.07
C ASP A 28 -6.53 -10.75 1.45
N THR A 29 -5.37 -11.30 1.10
CA THR A 29 -4.29 -10.57 0.45
C THR A 29 -3.56 -11.45 -0.56
N ARG A 30 -3.28 -10.91 -1.75
CA ARG A 30 -2.38 -11.55 -2.73
C ARG A 30 -1.39 -10.53 -3.28
N VAL A 31 -0.19 -11.00 -3.62
CA VAL A 31 0.86 -10.18 -4.22
C VAL A 31 0.92 -10.35 -5.73
N GLY A 32 1.41 -9.34 -6.44
CA GLY A 32 1.43 -9.32 -7.91
C GLY A 32 2.12 -8.11 -8.51
N TYR A 33 1.92 -7.92 -9.81
CA TYR A 33 2.50 -6.86 -10.61
C TYR A 33 1.39 -6.02 -11.24
N THR A 34 1.39 -4.70 -11.07
CA THR A 34 0.32 -3.78 -11.52
C THR A 34 0.85 -2.40 -11.89
N GLY A 35 0.06 -1.59 -12.60
CA GLY A 35 0.42 -0.21 -12.99
C GLY A 35 1.57 -0.11 -13.98
N GLY A 36 1.59 -0.98 -15.00
CA GLY A 36 2.69 -1.11 -15.95
C GLY A 36 2.21 -1.51 -17.33
N ASP A 37 3.14 -1.89 -18.20
CA ASP A 37 2.96 -1.94 -19.65
C ASP A 37 2.87 -3.35 -20.28
N VAL A 38 3.30 -4.39 -19.57
CA VAL A 38 3.38 -5.75 -20.13
C VAL A 38 2.22 -6.64 -19.64
N ARG A 39 1.74 -7.51 -20.52
CA ARG A 39 0.75 -8.53 -20.15
C ARG A 39 1.41 -9.78 -19.60
N ASN A 40 0.70 -10.54 -18.75
CA ASN A 40 1.19 -11.78 -18.13
C ASN A 40 2.52 -11.56 -17.41
N ALA A 41 2.60 -10.49 -16.62
CA ALA A 41 3.81 -10.13 -15.90
C ALA A 41 4.24 -11.25 -14.93
N THR A 42 5.56 -11.40 -14.78
CA THR A 42 6.22 -12.41 -13.94
C THR A 42 7.36 -11.75 -13.16
N TYR A 43 7.90 -12.41 -12.14
CA TYR A 43 9.00 -11.87 -11.35
C TYR A 43 10.22 -11.48 -12.22
N ARG A 44 10.49 -12.27 -13.26
CA ARG A 44 11.63 -12.04 -14.17
C ARG A 44 11.31 -11.10 -15.33
N ASN A 45 10.03 -10.83 -15.59
CA ASN A 45 9.59 -9.99 -16.69
C ASN A 45 8.25 -9.33 -16.35
N HIS A 46 8.32 -8.14 -15.74
CA HIS A 46 7.16 -7.34 -15.38
C HIS A 46 7.26 -5.89 -15.90
N GLY A 47 8.18 -5.58 -16.83
CA GLY A 47 8.25 -4.28 -17.48
C GLY A 47 8.29 -3.11 -16.49
N SER A 48 7.36 -2.16 -16.64
CA SER A 48 7.21 -1.01 -15.73
C SER A 48 6.29 -1.25 -14.52
N HIS A 49 5.74 -2.45 -14.34
CA HIS A 49 4.86 -2.75 -13.21
C HIS A 49 5.57 -2.57 -11.85
N ALA A 50 4.81 -2.11 -10.86
CA ALA A 50 5.22 -2.16 -9.47
C ALA A 50 4.94 -3.55 -8.90
N GLU A 51 5.78 -4.00 -7.96
CA GLU A 51 5.40 -5.03 -7.00
C GLU A 51 4.28 -4.46 -6.12
N GLY A 52 3.10 -5.07 -6.22
CA GLY A 52 1.89 -4.63 -5.55
C GLY A 52 1.24 -5.72 -4.72
N ILE A 53 0.31 -5.28 -3.88
CA ILE A 53 -0.56 -6.13 -3.07
C ILE A 53 -2.01 -5.74 -3.37
N GLU A 54 -2.84 -6.75 -3.63
CA GLU A 54 -4.29 -6.63 -3.66
C GLU A 54 -4.86 -7.11 -2.32
N ILE A 55 -5.76 -6.32 -1.75
CA ILE A 55 -6.28 -6.49 -0.40
C ILE A 55 -7.80 -6.48 -0.48
N THR A 56 -8.44 -7.49 0.12
CA THR A 56 -9.88 -7.50 0.38
C THR A 56 -10.09 -7.27 1.86
N PHE A 57 -10.93 -6.31 2.25
CA PHE A 57 -11.18 -5.96 3.65
C PHE A 57 -12.66 -5.73 3.96
N ASP A 58 -13.04 -5.90 5.23
CA ASP A 58 -14.40 -5.68 5.73
C ASP A 58 -14.61 -4.22 6.14
N LEU A 59 -15.50 -3.52 5.43
CA LEU A 59 -15.83 -2.12 5.71
C LEU A 59 -16.50 -1.91 7.07
N ALA A 60 -17.03 -2.97 7.69
CA ALA A 60 -17.55 -2.91 9.05
C ALA A 60 -16.44 -2.87 10.13
N ARG A 61 -15.20 -3.21 9.76
CA ARG A 61 -14.07 -3.35 10.70
C ARG A 61 -13.01 -2.28 10.49
N ILE A 62 -12.63 -2.02 9.24
CA ILE A 62 -11.66 -0.99 8.87
C ILE A 62 -12.13 -0.19 7.66
N SER A 63 -11.80 1.10 7.66
CA SER A 63 -12.01 1.94 6.49
C SER A 63 -10.81 1.88 5.55
N TYR A 64 -11.02 2.28 4.29
CA TYR A 64 -9.92 2.49 3.35
C TYR A 64 -8.89 3.51 3.87
N ARG A 65 -9.33 4.54 4.60
CA ARG A 65 -8.45 5.52 5.25
C ARG A 65 -7.55 4.86 6.29
N ASP A 66 -8.09 4.00 7.14
CA ASP A 66 -7.30 3.27 8.15
C ASP A 66 -6.24 2.39 7.48
N LEU A 67 -6.57 1.76 6.35
CA LEU A 67 -5.65 0.96 5.56
C LEU A 67 -4.52 1.81 4.96
N LEU A 68 -4.83 3.00 4.42
CA LEU A 68 -3.82 3.91 3.89
C LEU A 68 -2.90 4.49 4.97
N GLU A 69 -3.44 4.82 6.15
CA GLU A 69 -2.61 5.26 7.28
C GLU A 69 -1.62 4.17 7.70
N PHE A 70 -2.06 2.91 7.75
CA PHE A 70 -1.18 1.78 8.02
C PHE A 70 -0.15 1.58 6.90
N PHE A 71 -0.55 1.70 5.64
CA PHE A 71 0.35 1.67 4.48
C PHE A 71 1.47 2.69 4.61
N PHE A 72 1.14 3.96 4.89
CA PHE A 72 2.15 5.01 5.11
C PHE A 72 3.00 4.80 6.35
N GLN A 73 2.56 3.98 7.31
CA GLN A 73 3.32 3.65 8.52
C GLN A 73 4.40 2.59 8.29
N ILE A 74 4.25 1.72 7.27
CA ILE A 74 5.10 0.54 7.08
C ILE A 74 6.14 0.65 5.95
N HIS A 75 6.00 1.63 5.05
CA HIS A 75 6.91 1.88 3.95
C HIS A 75 7.24 3.37 3.86
N ASP A 76 8.46 3.74 3.44
CA ASP A 76 8.83 5.16 3.24
C ASP A 76 8.21 5.67 1.93
N PRO A 77 7.27 6.64 1.97
CA PRO A 77 6.60 7.17 0.79
C PRO A 77 7.35 8.35 0.16
N SER A 78 8.52 8.72 0.68
CA SER A 78 9.30 9.89 0.21
C SER A 78 10.44 9.52 -0.74
N THR A 79 10.70 8.23 -0.95
CA THR A 79 11.78 7.74 -1.80
C THR A 79 11.27 7.29 -3.17
N GLU A 80 11.58 8.08 -4.20
CA GLU A 80 11.19 7.77 -5.58
C GLU A 80 11.88 6.49 -6.07
N ASN A 81 11.10 5.57 -6.65
CA ASN A 81 11.57 4.32 -7.25
C ASN A 81 12.52 3.50 -6.35
N ARG A 82 12.26 3.51 -5.05
CA ARG A 82 13.07 2.81 -4.04
C ARG A 82 12.27 2.57 -2.77
N GLN A 83 12.49 1.42 -2.13
CA GLN A 83 12.13 1.18 -0.74
C GLN A 83 13.32 0.55 -0.01
N GLY A 84 13.87 1.25 0.99
CA GLY A 84 15.05 0.76 1.71
C GLY A 84 16.21 0.42 0.77
N ASN A 85 16.62 -0.85 0.76
CA ASN A 85 17.70 -1.36 -0.09
C ASN A 85 17.22 -1.73 -1.51
N ASP A 86 15.92 -1.88 -1.72
CA ASP A 86 15.32 -2.29 -2.99
C ASP A 86 15.16 -1.07 -3.91
N ARG A 87 15.84 -1.09 -5.08
CA ARG A 87 15.93 0.04 -6.01
C ARG A 87 15.37 -0.33 -7.38
N GLY A 88 14.56 0.55 -7.95
CA GLY A 88 13.91 0.38 -9.24
C GLY A 88 12.43 0.71 -9.21
N THR A 89 11.84 0.89 -10.39
CA THR A 89 10.41 1.21 -10.56
C THR A 89 9.49 0.12 -10.01
N SER A 90 9.98 -1.12 -9.90
CA SER A 90 9.27 -2.24 -9.25
C SER A 90 8.97 -1.94 -7.77
N TYR A 91 9.77 -1.10 -7.11
CA TYR A 91 9.70 -0.85 -5.67
C TYR A 91 9.15 0.54 -5.31
N ARG A 92 8.52 1.22 -6.27
CA ARG A 92 7.94 2.55 -6.05
C ARG A 92 6.75 2.51 -5.11
N SER A 93 6.41 3.66 -4.54
CA SER A 93 5.18 3.86 -3.79
C SER A 93 4.04 4.25 -4.73
N ALA A 94 2.93 3.51 -4.71
CA ALA A 94 1.74 3.81 -5.51
C ALA A 94 0.45 3.34 -4.83
N ILE A 95 -0.63 4.07 -5.07
CA ILE A 95 -2.00 3.74 -4.72
C ILE A 95 -2.81 3.61 -6.01
N TYR A 96 -3.38 2.43 -6.23
CA TYR A 96 -4.20 2.13 -7.40
C TYR A 96 -5.68 2.10 -7.01
N TYR A 97 -6.39 3.21 -7.24
CA TYR A 97 -7.75 3.39 -6.75
C TYR A 97 -8.76 2.61 -7.58
N THR A 98 -9.74 2.00 -6.92
CA THR A 98 -10.83 1.25 -7.57
C THR A 98 -12.13 2.06 -7.71
N SER A 99 -12.19 3.24 -7.08
CA SER A 99 -13.32 4.17 -7.15
C SER A 99 -12.86 5.62 -6.97
N GLU A 100 -13.69 6.58 -7.37
CA GLU A 100 -13.41 8.01 -7.13
C GLU A 100 -13.38 8.37 -5.63
N GLU A 101 -14.09 7.61 -4.79
CA GLU A 101 -14.01 7.78 -3.34
C GLU A 101 -12.65 7.35 -2.80
N GLN A 102 -12.11 6.21 -3.26
CA GLN A 102 -10.73 5.81 -2.91
C GLN A 102 -9.72 6.85 -3.38
N LYS A 103 -9.88 7.40 -4.60
CA LYS A 103 -9.02 8.47 -5.10
C LYS A 103 -9.05 9.71 -4.20
N ARG A 104 -10.24 10.14 -3.79
CA ARG A 104 -10.43 11.28 -2.88
C ARG A 104 -9.74 11.03 -1.54
N VAL A 105 -10.00 9.88 -0.92
CA VAL A 105 -9.40 9.49 0.37
C VAL A 105 -7.88 9.36 0.27
N ALA A 106 -7.35 8.83 -0.83
CA ALA A 106 -5.91 8.75 -1.09
C ALA A 106 -5.27 10.14 -1.13
N ALA A 107 -5.83 11.06 -1.93
CA ALA A 107 -5.34 12.43 -2.03
C ALA A 107 -5.40 13.17 -0.68
N GLU A 108 -6.49 13.02 0.08
CA GLU A 108 -6.63 13.62 1.41
C GLU A 108 -5.62 13.03 2.42
N THR A 109 -5.37 11.72 2.36
CA THR A 109 -4.41 11.06 3.26
C THR A 109 -2.98 11.52 2.95
N ILE A 110 -2.62 11.64 1.67
CA ILE A 110 -1.31 12.19 1.27
C ILE A 110 -1.16 13.63 1.76
N ALA A 111 -2.19 14.47 1.59
CA ALA A 111 -2.16 15.85 2.06
C ALA A 111 -1.98 15.93 3.59
N ASP A 112 -2.63 15.05 4.36
CA ASP A 112 -2.46 14.97 5.80
C ASP A 112 -1.06 14.48 6.21
N VAL A 113 -0.52 13.48 5.51
CA VAL A 113 0.85 12.99 5.71
C VAL A 113 1.86 14.12 5.50
N ASP A 114 1.79 14.82 4.37
CA ASP A 114 2.67 15.95 4.08
C ASP A 114 2.50 17.09 5.09
N ALA A 115 1.25 17.44 5.45
CA ALA A 115 0.96 18.51 6.40
C ALA A 115 1.43 18.20 7.84
N SER A 116 1.52 16.92 8.21
CA SER A 116 1.92 16.51 9.55
C SER A 116 3.39 16.78 9.86
N GLY A 117 4.26 16.79 8.85
CA GLY A 117 5.72 16.86 9.03
C GLY A 117 6.34 15.68 9.78
N LEU A 118 5.62 14.57 9.95
CA LEU A 118 6.09 13.38 10.68
C LEU A 118 6.93 12.42 9.80
N TRP A 119 6.79 12.52 8.48
CA TRP A 119 7.52 11.72 7.51
C TRP A 119 8.82 12.43 7.08
N PRO A 120 9.85 11.68 6.64
CA PRO A 120 11.20 12.21 6.41
C PRO A 120 11.31 13.14 5.20
N GLY A 121 10.28 13.21 4.35
CA GLY A 121 10.25 14.05 3.16
C GLY A 121 8.86 14.10 2.55
N LYS A 122 8.73 14.86 1.45
CA LYS A 122 7.49 14.98 0.69
C LYS A 122 7.09 13.62 0.13
N VAL A 123 5.80 13.30 0.21
CA VAL A 123 5.24 12.09 -0.39
C VAL A 123 5.39 12.12 -1.92
N VAL A 124 5.94 11.05 -2.48
CA VAL A 124 6.08 10.81 -3.93
C VAL A 124 5.17 9.68 -4.43
N THR A 125 4.27 9.20 -3.59
CA THR A 125 3.31 8.14 -3.91
C THR A 125 2.44 8.50 -5.11
N GLU A 126 2.44 7.66 -6.13
CA GLU A 126 1.54 7.77 -7.28
C GLU A 126 0.09 7.50 -6.86
N VAL A 127 -0.88 8.18 -7.48
CA VAL A 127 -2.31 7.92 -7.30
C VAL A 127 -2.95 7.76 -8.67
N GLU A 128 -3.16 6.51 -9.07
CA GLU A 128 -3.59 6.14 -10.42
C GLU A 128 -4.80 5.21 -10.39
N PRO A 129 -5.65 5.17 -11.43
CA PRO A 129 -6.73 4.19 -11.50
C PRO A 129 -6.15 2.78 -11.56
N VAL A 130 -6.84 1.83 -10.93
CA VAL A 130 -6.44 0.41 -10.99
C VAL A 130 -6.45 -0.12 -12.43
N SER A 131 -5.39 -0.83 -12.79
CA SER A 131 -5.24 -1.55 -14.07
C SER A 131 -5.36 -3.07 -13.86
N ASP A 132 -4.91 -3.85 -14.86
CA ASP A 132 -4.67 -5.28 -14.69
C ASP A 132 -3.73 -5.53 -13.49
N PHE A 133 -4.05 -6.56 -12.69
CA PHE A 133 -3.23 -7.05 -11.59
C PHE A 133 -2.79 -8.48 -11.92
N TRP A 134 -1.50 -8.65 -12.23
CA TRP A 134 -0.90 -9.94 -12.56
C TRP A 134 -0.44 -10.60 -11.28
N GLU A 135 -1.20 -11.57 -10.79
CA GLU A 135 -0.84 -12.33 -9.59
C GLU A 135 0.55 -12.94 -9.73
N ALA A 136 1.39 -12.73 -8.71
CA ALA A 136 2.74 -13.27 -8.70
C ALA A 136 2.73 -14.78 -8.48
N GLU A 137 3.83 -15.41 -8.84
CA GLU A 137 4.02 -16.85 -8.78
C GLU A 137 3.82 -17.40 -7.34
N PRO A 138 3.38 -18.66 -7.17
CA PRO A 138 3.05 -19.21 -5.85
C PRO A 138 4.17 -19.11 -4.81
N GLU A 139 5.44 -19.15 -5.24
CA GLU A 139 6.59 -18.96 -4.35
C GLU A 139 6.69 -17.55 -3.73
N HIS A 140 5.99 -16.55 -4.26
CA HIS A 140 5.93 -15.20 -3.71
C HIS A 140 4.73 -15.00 -2.76
N GLN A 141 3.66 -15.77 -2.92
CA GLN A 141 2.50 -15.71 -2.03
C GLN A 141 2.85 -16.23 -0.65
N ASP A 142 2.46 -15.50 0.39
CA ASP A 142 2.67 -15.85 1.81
C ASP A 142 4.14 -16.14 2.14
N TYR A 143 5.08 -15.48 1.44
CA TYR A 143 6.51 -15.79 1.53
C TYR A 143 7.04 -15.75 2.97
N LEU A 144 6.73 -14.70 3.72
CA LEU A 144 7.20 -14.54 5.11
C LEU A 144 6.39 -15.38 6.12
N GLU A 145 5.20 -15.87 5.78
CA GLU A 145 4.54 -16.90 6.61
C GLU A 145 5.28 -18.23 6.49
N ARG A 146 5.73 -18.58 5.27
CA ARG A 146 6.49 -19.81 5.02
C ARG A 146 7.95 -19.71 5.46
N ILE A 147 8.54 -18.51 5.36
CA ILE A 147 9.93 -18.22 5.70
C ILE A 147 9.98 -16.99 6.64
N PRO A 148 9.69 -17.15 7.94
CA PRO A 148 9.57 -16.02 8.87
C PRO A 148 10.86 -15.20 9.10
N ASN A 149 12.01 -15.80 8.83
CA ASN A 149 13.32 -15.11 8.87
C ASN A 149 13.78 -14.64 7.48
N GLY A 150 12.85 -14.60 6.51
CA GLY A 150 13.10 -14.13 5.16
C GLY A 150 13.38 -12.63 5.10
N TYR A 151 13.72 -12.15 3.91
CA TYR A 151 14.02 -10.74 3.70
C TYR A 151 12.77 -9.87 3.86
N THR A 152 12.89 -8.80 4.63
CA THR A 152 11.97 -7.66 4.63
C THR A 152 12.71 -6.40 5.05
N CYS A 153 12.34 -5.27 4.44
CA CYS A 153 12.75 -3.94 4.90
C CYS A 153 11.58 -3.13 5.48
N HIS A 154 10.37 -3.73 5.52
CA HIS A 154 9.16 -3.13 6.07
C HIS A 154 9.07 -3.36 7.56
N PHE A 155 8.66 -2.32 8.29
CA PHE A 155 8.36 -2.37 9.71
C PHE A 155 7.47 -1.20 10.08
N ILE A 156 6.69 -1.35 11.13
CA ILE A 156 5.82 -0.29 11.65
C ILE A 156 6.70 0.80 12.26
N ARG A 157 6.61 2.04 11.76
CA ARG A 157 7.21 3.23 12.40
C ARG A 157 6.19 3.83 13.39
N PRO A 158 6.36 3.72 14.72
CA PRO A 158 5.35 4.19 15.68
C PRO A 158 5.08 5.71 15.60
N GLY A 159 6.08 6.49 15.17
CA GLY A 159 5.96 7.94 15.01
C GLY A 159 5.29 8.40 13.70
N TRP A 160 5.09 7.49 12.74
CA TRP A 160 4.44 7.78 11.46
C TRP A 160 2.95 7.52 11.57
N LYS A 161 2.29 8.35 12.38
CA LYS A 161 0.88 8.20 12.72
C LYS A 161 0.20 9.55 12.69
N LEU A 162 -0.82 9.68 11.85
CA LEU A 162 -1.59 10.91 11.79
C LEU A 162 -2.37 11.12 13.10
N PRO A 163 -2.52 12.38 13.56
CA PRO A 163 -3.45 12.69 14.63
C PRO A 163 -4.85 12.24 14.22
N ARG A 164 -5.57 11.57 15.12
CA ARG A 164 -6.99 11.27 14.86
C ARG A 164 -7.73 12.59 14.75
N ARG A 165 -8.36 12.84 13.60
CA ARG A 165 -9.37 13.89 13.48
C ARG A 165 -10.54 13.48 14.36
N ASP A 166 -10.80 14.21 15.43
CA ASP A 166 -12.02 14.00 16.20
C ASP A 166 -13.21 14.17 15.26
N LYS A 167 -14.13 13.19 15.24
CA LYS A 167 -15.38 13.22 14.46
C LYS A 167 -16.38 14.29 14.96
N GLY A 168 -15.88 15.46 15.38
CA GLY A 168 -16.65 16.50 16.07
C GLY A 168 -16.35 17.93 15.62
N SER A 169 -15.43 18.18 14.67
CA SER A 169 -15.27 19.52 14.09
C SER A 169 -15.81 19.58 12.67
N GLU A 170 -17.13 19.43 12.53
CA GLU A 170 -17.85 20.24 11.55
C GLU A 170 -17.70 21.68 12.03
N VAL A 171 -16.70 22.37 11.47
CA VAL A 171 -16.54 23.80 11.68
C VAL A 171 -17.72 24.45 10.96
N ALA A 172 -18.66 24.95 11.76
CA ALA A 172 -19.65 25.91 11.29
C ALA A 172 -18.92 27.05 10.57
N ALA A 173 -19.26 27.24 9.30
CA ALA A 173 -19.01 28.45 8.53
C ALA A 173 -20.26 28.74 7.70
#